data_AF-A0A942NB01-F1
#
_entry.id   AF-A0A942NB01-F1
#
_cell.length_a   1.000
_cell.length_b   1.000
_cell.length_c   1.000
_cell.angle_alpha   90.00
_cell.angle_beta   90.00
_cell.angle_gamma   90.00
#
_symmetry.space_group_name_H-M   'P 1'
#
loop_
_entity.id
_entity.type
_entity.pdbx_description
1 polymer ?
#
loop_
_entity_poly.entity_id
_entity_poly.type
_entity_poly.pdbx_seq_one_letter_code
_entity_poly.pdbx_strand_id
1 'polypeptide(L)'
;MKNKRLYFIILIIIGVLLLPLIAMQFSTEVNWTLFDFLVAAVLLFSTGFAIEWVLRKVKDKRRRIAICLVLLATLMLIWAELAVGIFD
;
A
#
# COMPACT_ATOMS: atom_id res chain seq x y z
N MET A 1 -10.47 17.46 14.95
CA MET A 1 -10.45 16.03 15.30
C MET A 1 -9.12 15.44 14.84
N LYS A 2 -8.28 14.96 15.77
CA LYS A 2 -6.91 14.48 15.49
C LYS A 2 -6.88 13.49 14.32
N ASN A 3 -5.92 13.64 13.40
CA ASN A 3 -5.66 12.78 12.23
C ASN A 3 -5.23 11.33 12.60
N LYS A 4 -5.84 10.72 13.63
CA LYS A 4 -5.51 9.37 14.14
C LYS A 4 -5.48 8.33 13.02
N ARG A 5 -6.38 8.47 12.03
CA ARG A 5 -6.41 7.62 10.84
C ARG A 5 -5.15 7.68 10.00
N LEU A 6 -4.62 8.89 9.78
CA LEU A 6 -3.39 9.08 9.00
C LEU A 6 -2.20 8.43 9.72
N TYR A 7 -2.11 8.58 11.04
CA TYR A 7 -1.09 7.89 11.83
C TYR A 7 -1.17 6.37 11.69
N PHE A 8 -2.39 5.81 11.73
CA PHE A 8 -2.59 4.37 11.50
C PHE A 8 -2.17 3.94 10.10
N ILE A 9 -2.49 4.72 9.05
CA ILE A 9 -2.05 4.44 7.67
C ILE A 9 -0.53 4.42 7.59
N ILE A 10 0.14 5.46 8.11
CA ILE A 10 1.61 5.55 8.11
C ILE A 10 2.22 4.35 8.85
N LEU A 11 1.68 3.98 10.02
CA LEU A 11 2.17 2.85 10.81
C LEU A 11 2.02 1.53 10.05
N ILE A 12 0.89 1.31 9.36
CA ILE A 12 0.67 0.12 8.54
C ILE A 12 1.68 0.07 7.39
N ILE A 13 1.89 1.18 6.68
CA ILE A 13 2.84 1.24 5.54
C ILE A 13 4.25 0.91 6.01
N ILE A 14 4.71 1.51 7.11
CA ILE A 14 6.02 1.21 7.69
C ILE A 14 6.08 -0.27 8.10
N GLY A 15 5.05 -0.78 8.76
CA GLY A 15 4.98 -2.19 9.17
C GLY A 15 5.08 -3.16 7.99
N VAL A 16 4.41 -2.86 6.87
CA VAL A 16 4.48 -3.67 5.65
C VAL A 16 5.88 -3.62 5.03
N LEU A 17 6.52 -2.45 4.94
CA LEU A 17 7.88 -2.32 4.39
C LEU A 17 8.95 -2.93 5.31
N LEU A 18 8.70 -3.02 6.61
CA LEU A 18 9.62 -3.72 7.52
C LEU A 18 9.65 -5.23 7.26
N LEU A 19 8.59 -5.84 6.72
CA LEU A 19 8.57 -7.27 6.43
C LEU A 19 9.70 -7.71 5.48
N PRO A 20 9.85 -7.14 4.26
CA PRO A 20 10.97 -7.47 3.39
C PRO A 20 12.32 -7.05 4.01
N LEU A 21 12.39 -5.90 4.71
CA LEU A 21 13.64 -5.46 5.34
C LEU A 21 14.16 -6.49 6.35
N ILE A 22 13.27 -6.99 7.21
CA ILE A 22 13.57 -8.01 8.21
C ILE A 22 13.87 -9.34 7.50
N ALA A 23 13.08 -9.75 6.50
CA ALA A 23 13.28 -11.00 5.78
C ALA A 23 14.66 -11.09 5.09
N MET A 24 15.15 -9.98 4.54
CA MET A 24 16.51 -9.88 3.96
C MET A 24 17.63 -10.08 4.99
N GLN A 25 17.37 -9.88 6.29
CA GLN A 25 18.37 -10.14 7.33
C GLN A 25 18.51 -11.64 7.65
N PHE A 26 17.50 -12.45 7.31
CA PHE A 26 17.45 -13.88 7.64
C PHE A 26 17.62 -14.78 6.41
N SER A 27 17.40 -14.27 5.20
CA SER A 27 17.45 -15.06 3.97
C SER A 27 17.90 -14.22 2.76
N THR A 28 18.51 -14.88 1.77
CA THR A 28 18.84 -14.26 0.48
C THR A 28 17.72 -14.43 -0.55
N GLU A 29 16.64 -15.14 -0.22
CA GLU A 29 15.50 -15.36 -1.12
C GLU A 29 14.69 -14.08 -1.34
N VAL A 30 14.57 -13.25 -0.31
CA VAL A 30 14.08 -11.88 -0.45
C VAL A 30 15.29 -11.00 -0.73
N ASN A 31 15.30 -10.33 -1.88
CA ASN A 31 16.40 -9.44 -2.27
C ASN A 31 15.85 -8.16 -2.88
N TRP A 32 15.34 -7.26 -2.02
CA TRP A 32 14.83 -5.96 -2.42
C TRP A 32 15.96 -4.93 -2.45
N THR A 33 16.11 -4.26 -3.58
CA THR A 33 16.95 -3.09 -3.71
C THR A 33 16.31 -1.87 -3.03
N LEU A 34 17.10 -0.83 -2.77
CA LEU A 34 16.58 0.46 -2.28
C LEU A 34 15.48 1.04 -3.20
N PHE A 35 15.57 0.76 -4.50
CA PHE A 35 14.57 1.20 -5.46
C PHE A 35 13.24 0.48 -5.25
N ASP A 36 13.25 -0.83 -4.95
CA ASP A 36 12.03 -1.60 -4.67
C ASP A 36 11.30 -1.06 -3.43
N PHE A 37 12.05 -0.73 -2.38
CA PHE A 37 11.49 -0.05 -1.20
C PHE A 37 10.87 1.30 -1.55
N LEU A 38 11.52 2.09 -2.39
CA LEU A 38 11.01 3.39 -2.80
C LEU A 38 9.71 3.26 -3.62
N VAL A 39 9.68 2.33 -4.59
CA VAL A 39 8.50 2.07 -5.41
C VAL A 39 7.34 1.56 -4.55
N ALA A 40 7.59 0.58 -3.69
CA ALA A 40 6.58 0.05 -2.79
C ALA A 40 6.07 1.12 -1.82
N ALA A 41 6.96 1.97 -1.28
CA ALA A 41 6.57 3.09 -0.43
C ALA A 41 5.65 4.06 -1.16
N VAL A 42 6.04 4.53 -2.36
CA VAL A 42 5.22 5.45 -3.16
C VAL A 42 3.86 4.84 -3.48
N LEU A 43 3.82 3.56 -3.86
CA LEU A 43 2.57 2.84 -4.16
C LEU A 43 1.64 2.75 -2.94
N LEU A 44 2.17 2.37 -1.78
CA LEU A 44 1.41 2.24 -0.53
C LEU A 44 0.94 3.60 -0.01
N PHE A 45 1.81 4.62 0.00
CA PHE A 45 1.47 5.96 0.45
C PHE A 45 0.42 6.61 -0.44
N SER A 46 0.58 6.55 -1.77
CA SER A 46 -0.39 7.12 -2.71
C SER A 46 -1.76 6.48 -2.54
N THR A 47 -1.81 5.15 -2.41
CA THR A 47 -3.07 4.41 -2.17
C THR A 47 -3.68 4.76 -0.81
N GLY A 48 -2.88 4.81 0.26
CA GLY A 48 -3.35 5.21 1.59
C GLY A 48 -3.92 6.63 1.62
N PHE A 49 -3.27 7.58 0.95
CA PHE A 49 -3.78 8.94 0.80
C PHE A 49 -5.07 8.99 -0.02
N ALA A 50 -5.14 8.25 -1.13
CA ALA A 50 -6.35 8.17 -1.95
C ALA A 50 -7.54 7.62 -1.15
N ILE A 51 -7.33 6.56 -0.36
CA ILE A 51 -8.36 5.99 0.53
C ILE A 51 -8.80 7.03 1.57
N GLU A 52 -7.87 7.69 2.27
CA GLU A 52 -8.22 8.72 3.26
C GLU A 52 -9.00 9.89 2.62
N TRP A 53 -8.63 10.29 1.40
CA TRP A 53 -9.37 11.29 0.64
C TRP A 53 -10.80 10.84 0.35
N VAL A 54 -10.98 9.61 -0.13
CA VAL A 54 -12.30 9.01 -0.40
C VAL A 54 -13.13 8.95 0.88
N LEU A 55 -12.53 8.55 2.00
CA LEU A 55 -13.20 8.48 3.29
C LEU A 55 -13.67 9.84 3.81
N ARG A 56 -13.01 10.94 3.42
CA ARG A 56 -13.37 12.31 3.80
C ARG A 56 -14.40 12.94 2.88
N LYS A 57 -14.34 12.67 1.57
CA LYS A 57 -15.18 13.34 0.57
C LYS A 57 -16.45 12.57 0.22
N VAL A 58 -16.43 11.24 0.26
CA VAL A 58 -17.57 10.41 -0.17
C VAL A 58 -18.47 10.10 1.03
N LYS A 59 -19.67 10.69 1.03
CA LYS A 59 -20.68 10.50 2.08
C LYS A 59 -21.42 9.17 1.96
N ASP A 60 -21.70 8.72 0.74
CA ASP A 60 -22.42 7.48 0.50
C ASP A 60 -21.56 6.26 0.86
N LYS A 61 -22.06 5.43 1.78
CA LYS A 61 -21.30 4.29 2.31
C LYS A 61 -21.03 3.22 1.25
N ARG A 62 -21.99 2.94 0.34
CA ARG A 62 -21.81 1.91 -0.70
C ARG A 62 -20.78 2.36 -1.71
N ARG A 63 -20.91 3.60 -2.21
CA ARG A 63 -19.96 4.18 -3.16
C ARG A 63 -18.56 4.30 -2.56
N ARG A 64 -18.46 4.69 -1.29
CA ARG A 64 -17.19 4.74 -0.56
C ARG A 64 -16.50 3.38 -0.49
N ILE A 65 -17.23 2.32 -0.14
CA ILE A 65 -16.69 0.96 -0.09
C ILE A 65 -16.27 0.49 -1.48
N ALA A 66 -17.10 0.71 -2.50
CA ALA A 66 -16.79 0.34 -3.87
C ALA A 66 -15.49 0.99 -4.37
N ILE A 67 -15.31 2.30 -4.15
CA ILE A 67 -14.09 3.01 -4.56
C ILE A 67 -12.87 2.49 -3.79
N CYS A 68 -12.97 2.27 -2.48
CA CYS A 68 -11.87 1.70 -1.72
C CYS A 68 -11.49 0.29 -2.20
N LEU A 69 -12.47 -0.55 -2.54
CA LEU A 69 -12.21 -1.88 -3.09
C LEU A 69 -11.48 -1.80 -4.43
N VAL A 70 -11.89 -0.89 -5.31
CA VAL A 70 -11.19 -0.66 -6.60
C VAL A 70 -9.76 -0.20 -6.35
N LEU A 71 -9.53 0.78 -5.47
CA LEU A 71 -8.17 1.25 -5.15
C LEU A 71 -7.28 0.12 -4.60
N LEU A 72 -7.82 -0.72 -3.71
CA LEU A 72 -7.09 -1.87 -3.17
C LEU A 72 -6.83 -2.94 -4.22
N ALA A 73 -7.79 -3.21 -5.12
CA ALA A 73 -7.61 -4.14 -6.22
C ALA A 73 -6.52 -3.64 -7.18
N THR A 74 -6.52 -2.35 -7.52
CA THR A 74 -5.48 -1.73 -8.35
C THR A 74 -4.11 -1.83 -7.67
N LEU A 75 -4.01 -1.57 -6.37
CA LEU A 75 -2.76 -1.76 -5.62
C LEU A 75 -2.29 -3.22 -5.71
N MET A 76 -3.18 -4.20 -5.50
CA MET A 76 -2.83 -5.61 -5.57
C MET A 76 -2.38 -6.03 -6.98
N LEU A 77 -3.02 -5.51 -8.03
CA LEU A 77 -2.64 -5.79 -9.42
C LEU A 77 -1.25 -5.22 -9.74
N ILE A 78 -1.00 -3.95 -9.40
CA ILE A 78 0.31 -3.33 -9.61
C ILE A 78 1.39 -4.06 -8.79
N TRP A 79 1.07 -4.47 -7.57
CA TRP A 79 2.00 -5.22 -6.74
C TRP A 79 2.32 -6.59 -7.33
N ALA A 80 1.31 -7.31 -7.81
CA ALA A 80 1.49 -8.62 -8.43
C ALA A 80 2.30 -8.51 -9.73
N GLU A 81 2.07 -7.47 -10.53
CA GLU A 81 2.91 -7.11 -11.67
C GLU A 81 4.37 -6.90 -11.30
N LEU A 82 4.63 -6.03 -10.33
CA LEU A 82 6.01 -5.72 -9.93
C LEU A 82 6.71 -6.91 -9.26
N ALA A 83 5.96 -7.81 -8.61
CA ALA A 83 6.52 -8.94 -7.89
C ALA A 83 6.70 -10.19 -8.75
N VAL A 84 5.77 -10.46 -9.67
CA VAL A 84 5.67 -11.71 -10.42
C VAL A 84 5.64 -11.50 -11.94
N GLY A 85 5.20 -10.34 -12.43
CA GLY A 85 5.01 -10.08 -13.86
C GLY A 85 3.84 -10.90 -14.42
N ILE A 86 2.63 -10.67 -13.92
CA ILE A 86 1.45 -11.49 -14.27
C ILE A 86 0.90 -11.23 -15.68
N PHE A 87 1.30 -10.12 -16.32
CA PHE A 87 0.90 -9.69 -17.65
C PHE A 87 2.03 -9.80 -18.68
N ASP A 88 3.22 -10.23 -18.27
CA ASP A 88 4.39 -10.47 -19.14
C ASP A 88 4.42 -11.90 -19.73
#